data_AF-A0A3A9UXR2-F1
#
_entry.id   AF-A0A3A9UXR2-F1
#
_cell.length_a   1.000
_cell.length_b   1.000
_cell.length_c   1.000
_cell.angle_alpha   90.00
_cell.angle_beta   90.00
_cell.angle_gamma   90.00
#
_symmetry.space_group_name_H-M   'P 1'
#
loop_
_entity.id
_entity.type
_entity.pdbx_description
1 polymer ?
#
loop_
_entity_poly.entity_id
_entity_poly.type
_entity_poly.pdbx_seq_one_letter_code
_entity_poly.pdbx_strand_id
1 'polypeptide(L)'
;MKLPITFNELIEEANALSLYEKLVHQINKDFLLANIDLQFSADILPKVLKQELHEKIYRLIQGKFAEYLNLLYIIDVPEYKVKELNGDDVVELSNQVSFLILQREWQKVWLRNKY
;
A
#
# COMPACT_ATOMS: atom_id res chain seq x y z
N MET A 1 8.32 10.58 13.21
CA MET A 1 6.99 9.95 13.17
C MET A 1 7.09 8.55 13.75
N LYS A 2 6.13 8.10 14.56
CA LYS A 2 6.00 6.68 14.90
C LYS A 2 5.25 6.01 13.76
N LEU A 3 5.83 4.99 13.13
CA LEU A 3 5.17 4.28 12.04
C LEU A 3 3.97 3.50 12.58
N PRO A 4 2.80 3.57 11.91
CA PRO A 4 1.67 2.75 12.30
C PRO A 4 2.02 1.27 12.11
N ILE A 5 1.65 0.45 13.08
CA ILE A 5 1.89 -1.01 13.05
C ILE A 5 0.66 -1.78 12.58
N THR A 6 -0.51 -1.14 12.55
CA THR A 6 -1.74 -1.72 11.99
C THR A 6 -2.42 -0.81 10.98
N PHE A 7 -3.27 -1.42 10.13
CA PHE A 7 -4.10 -0.69 9.18
C PHE A 7 -4.99 0.35 9.87
N ASN A 8 -5.61 -0.02 10.99
CA ASN A 8 -6.54 0.87 11.69
C ASN A 8 -5.82 2.12 12.21
N GLU A 9 -4.65 1.95 12.84
CA GLU A 9 -3.83 3.08 13.31
C GLU A 9 -3.44 4.02 12.17
N LEU A 10 -3.05 3.47 11.01
CA LEU A 10 -2.68 4.25 9.83
C LEU A 10 -3.87 5.11 9.36
N ILE A 11 -5.05 4.51 9.27
CA ILE A 11 -6.27 5.19 8.82
C ILE A 11 -6.74 6.22 9.84
N GLU A 12 -6.66 5.92 11.13
CA GLU A 12 -6.99 6.88 12.19
C GLU A 12 -6.08 8.10 12.14
N GLU A 13 -4.77 7.90 11.99
CA GLU A 13 -3.79 9.00 11.87
C GLU A 13 -4.02 9.82 10.59
N ALA A 14 -4.25 9.13 9.46
CA ALA A 14 -4.52 9.78 8.18
C ALA A 14 -5.79 10.63 8.21
N ASN A 15 -6.86 10.15 8.86
CA ASN A 15 -8.08 10.92 9.03
C ASN A 15 -7.91 12.07 10.03
N ALA A 16 -7.25 11.83 11.17
CA ALA A 16 -6.98 12.87 12.17
C ALA A 16 -6.19 14.05 11.60
N LEU A 17 -5.29 13.79 10.65
CA LEU A 17 -4.52 14.81 9.95
C LEU A 17 -5.20 15.35 8.68
N SER A 18 -6.40 14.86 8.32
CA SER A 18 -7.08 15.18 7.05
C SER A 18 -6.21 14.91 5.80
N LEU A 19 -5.44 13.80 5.84
CA LEU A 19 -4.51 13.38 4.79
C LEU A 19 -4.96 12.09 4.09
N TYR A 20 -6.10 11.51 4.46
CA TYR A 20 -6.60 10.29 3.84
C TYR A 20 -6.75 10.43 2.32
N GLU A 21 -7.33 11.53 1.85
CA GLU A 21 -7.45 11.79 0.41
C GLU A 21 -6.07 11.83 -0.28
N LYS A 22 -5.08 12.47 0.35
CA LYS A 22 -3.71 12.54 -0.16
C LYS A 22 -3.04 11.16 -0.19
N LEU A 23 -3.33 10.29 0.78
CA LEU A 23 -2.89 8.90 0.79
C LEU A 23 -3.45 8.15 -0.41
N VAL A 24 -4.75 8.27 -0.68
CA VAL A 24 -5.39 7.62 -1.83
C VAL A 24 -4.80 8.12 -3.15
N HIS A 25 -4.60 9.43 -3.30
CA HIS A 25 -3.96 10.01 -4.48
C HIS A 25 -2.52 9.53 -4.68
N GLN A 26 -1.76 9.39 -3.58
CA GLN A 26 -0.37 8.94 -3.61
C GLN A 26 -0.29 7.45 -4.00
N ILE A 27 -1.20 6.60 -3.50
CA ILE A 27 -1.36 5.21 -3.96
C ILE A 27 -1.68 5.16 -5.45
N ASN A 28 -2.71 5.89 -5.92
CA ASN A 28 -3.09 5.92 -7.34
C ASN A 28 -1.92 6.32 -8.24
N LYS A 29 -1.16 7.34 -7.83
CA LYS A 29 0.01 7.81 -8.57
C LYS A 29 1.07 6.72 -8.70
N ASP A 30 1.44 6.06 -7.61
CA ASP A 30 2.53 5.10 -7.63
C ASP A 30 2.12 3.78 -8.32
N PHE A 31 0.85 3.37 -8.21
CA PHE A 31 0.30 2.26 -8.99
C PHE A 31 0.30 2.55 -10.50
N LEU A 32 -0.06 3.77 -10.91
CA LEU A 32 0.01 4.20 -12.30
C LEU A 32 1.45 4.21 -12.82
N LEU A 33 2.40 4.70 -12.02
CA LEU A 33 3.84 4.67 -12.37
C LEU A 33 4.34 3.23 -12.54
N ALA A 34 3.79 2.28 -11.77
CA ALA A 34 4.09 0.86 -11.90
C ALA A 34 3.39 0.18 -13.07
N ASN A 35 2.68 0.93 -13.91
CA ASN A 35 1.87 0.45 -15.02
C ASN A 35 0.77 -0.54 -14.57
N ILE A 36 0.25 -0.32 -13.37
CA ILE A 36 -0.83 -1.13 -12.80
C ILE A 36 -2.13 -0.35 -12.88
N ASP A 37 -3.08 -0.91 -13.63
CA ASP A 37 -4.44 -0.39 -13.73
C ASP A 37 -5.23 -0.68 -12.45
N LEU A 38 -5.08 0.20 -11.46
CA LEU A 38 -5.84 0.25 -10.23
C LEU A 38 -5.97 1.72 -9.82
N GLN A 39 -7.21 2.21 -9.75
CA GLN A 39 -7.50 3.57 -9.36
C GLN A 39 -8.64 3.60 -8.36
N PHE A 40 -8.38 4.20 -7.21
CA PHE A 40 -9.34 4.37 -6.14
C PHE A 40 -9.98 5.76 -6.22
N SER A 41 -11.27 5.84 -5.86
CA SER A 41 -11.91 7.13 -5.63
C SER A 41 -11.36 7.78 -4.35
N ALA A 42 -11.28 9.11 -4.32
CA ALA A 42 -10.68 9.85 -3.21
C ALA A 42 -11.49 9.71 -1.89
N ASP A 43 -12.78 9.40 -2.01
CA ASP A 43 -13.75 9.14 -0.93
C ASP A 43 -13.96 7.65 -0.64
N ILE A 44 -13.10 6.77 -1.17
CA ILE A 44 -13.18 5.33 -0.94
C ILE A 44 -13.21 5.00 0.55
N LEU A 45 -14.07 4.06 0.94
CA LEU A 45 -14.10 3.60 2.33
C LEU A 45 -12.80 2.85 2.67
N PRO A 46 -12.17 3.09 3.84
CA PRO A 46 -10.93 2.42 4.21
C PRO A 46 -10.99 0.89 4.12
N LYS A 47 -12.12 0.29 4.49
CA LYS A 47 -12.33 -1.16 4.37
C LYS A 47 -12.28 -1.65 2.92
N VAL A 48 -12.87 -0.88 1.99
CA VAL A 48 -12.88 -1.20 0.56
C VAL A 48 -11.48 -1.02 -0.02
N LEU A 49 -10.79 0.07 0.32
CA LEU A 49 -9.38 0.29 -0.04
C LEU A 49 -8.51 -0.91 0.37
N LYS A 50 -8.66 -1.38 1.62
CA LYS A 50 -7.91 -2.55 2.10
C LYS A 50 -8.20 -3.80 1.29
N GLN A 51 -9.48 -4.08 1.01
CA GLN A 51 -9.90 -5.27 0.30
C GLN A 51 -9.42 -5.28 -1.16
N GLU A 52 -9.64 -4.19 -1.89
CA GLU A 52 -9.25 -4.08 -3.29
C GLU A 52 -7.73 -4.08 -3.46
N LEU A 53 -7.00 -3.41 -2.55
CA LEU A 53 -5.54 -3.46 -2.55
C LEU A 53 -5.05 -4.90 -2.32
N HIS A 54 -5.58 -5.58 -1.30
CA HIS A 54 -5.22 -6.97 -1.00
C HIS A 54 -5.47 -7.88 -2.20
N GLU A 55 -6.65 -7.79 -2.80
CA GLU A 55 -6.99 -8.57 -3.99
C GLU A 55 -6.05 -8.26 -5.17
N LYS A 56 -5.73 -6.99 -5.40
CA LYS A 56 -4.80 -6.62 -6.47
C LYS A 56 -3.41 -7.22 -6.24
N ILE A 57 -2.86 -7.07 -5.03
CA ILE A 57 -1.54 -7.61 -4.70
C ILE A 57 -1.53 -9.14 -4.82
N TYR A 58 -2.59 -9.82 -4.35
CA TYR A 58 -2.74 -11.26 -4.51
C TYR A 58 -2.66 -11.69 -5.99
N ARG A 59 -3.44 -11.03 -6.86
CA ARG A 59 -3.43 -11.31 -8.31
C ARG A 59 -2.06 -11.02 -8.94
N LEU A 60 -1.37 -9.96 -8.51
CA LEU A 60 -0.03 -9.63 -9.00
C LEU A 60 0.99 -10.70 -8.62
N ILE A 61 0.97 -11.18 -7.37
CA ILE A 61 1.86 -12.25 -6.90
C ILE A 61 1.63 -13.55 -7.68
N GLN A 62 0.38 -13.93 -7.93
CA GLN A 62 0.07 -15.20 -8.61
C GLN A 62 0.28 -15.19 -10.12
N GLY A 63 -0.09 -14.10 -10.80
CA GLY A 63 -0.19 -14.07 -12.27
C GLY A 63 0.75 -13.10 -12.97
N LYS A 64 1.33 -12.13 -12.25
CA LYS A 64 2.07 -11.00 -12.82
C LYS A 64 3.27 -10.62 -11.94
N PHE A 65 4.12 -11.59 -11.61
CA PHE A 65 5.22 -11.42 -10.65
C PHE A 65 6.20 -10.29 -11.03
N ALA A 66 6.44 -10.06 -12.33
CA ALA A 66 7.27 -8.95 -12.79
C ALA A 66 6.64 -7.57 -12.49
N GLU A 67 5.32 -7.42 -12.68
CA GLU A 67 4.58 -6.20 -12.32
C GLU A 67 4.58 -6.00 -10.79
N TYR A 68 4.47 -7.09 -10.02
CA TYR A 68 4.60 -7.06 -8.57
C TYR A 68 5.96 -6.51 -8.11
N LEU A 69 7.07 -7.03 -8.64
CA LEU A 69 8.41 -6.54 -8.30
C LEU A 69 8.60 -5.07 -8.70
N ASN A 70 8.10 -4.69 -9.87
CA ASN A 70 8.14 -3.30 -10.33
C ASN A 70 7.36 -2.36 -9.39
N LEU A 71 6.18 -2.79 -8.91
CA LEU A 71 5.39 -2.05 -7.93
C LEU A 71 6.16 -1.82 -6.64
N LEU A 72 6.76 -2.87 -6.07
CA LEU A 72 7.53 -2.75 -4.84
C LEU A 72 8.69 -1.77 -4.99
N TYR A 73 9.38 -1.82 -6.13
CA TYR A 73 10.48 -0.91 -6.44
C TYR A 73 10.03 0.55 -6.49
N ILE A 74 8.94 0.85 -7.21
CA ILE A 74 8.40 2.21 -7.35
C ILE A 74 7.90 2.77 -6.02
N ILE A 75 7.26 1.91 -5.22
CA ILE A 75 6.73 2.27 -3.90
C ILE A 75 7.85 2.43 -2.86
N ASP A 76 9.07 1.98 -3.16
CA ASP A 76 10.19 1.89 -2.22
C ASP A 76 9.88 0.93 -1.06
N VAL A 77 9.26 -0.23 -1.32
CA VAL A 77 9.11 -1.28 -0.30
C VAL A 77 10.46 -2.01 -0.14
N PRO A 78 11.06 -2.09 1.06
CA PRO A 78 12.33 -2.78 1.22
C PRO A 78 12.17 -4.28 0.97
N GLU A 79 12.98 -4.82 0.05
CA GLU A 79 12.94 -6.25 -0.28
C GLU A 79 13.17 -7.15 0.92
N TYR A 80 14.04 -6.74 1.86
CA TYR A 80 14.35 -7.55 3.04
C TYR A 80 13.09 -7.80 3.87
N LYS A 81 12.21 -6.79 4.02
CA LYS A 81 10.95 -6.93 4.76
C LYS A 81 10.01 -7.92 4.11
N VAL A 82 10.02 -8.00 2.77
CA VAL A 82 9.17 -8.93 2.01
C VAL A 82 9.74 -10.35 2.11
N LYS A 83 11.07 -10.50 2.10
CA LYS A 83 11.76 -11.80 2.25
C LYS A 83 11.63 -12.40 3.65
N GLU A 84 11.40 -11.57 4.67
CA GLU A 84 11.12 -12.02 6.04
C GLU A 84 9.70 -12.56 6.22
N LEU A 85 8.78 -12.30 5.29
CA LEU A 85 7.41 -12.80 5.36
C LEU A 85 7.34 -14.27 4.97
N ASN A 86 6.43 -15.01 5.61
CA ASN A 86 6.18 -16.38 5.19
C ASN A 86 5.47 -16.39 3.84
N GLY A 87 6.09 -17.02 2.83
CA GLY A 87 5.56 -17.15 1.48
C GLY A 87 4.71 -18.39 1.23
N ASP A 88 4.52 -19.27 2.23
CA ASP A 88 3.77 -20.52 2.09
C ASP A 88 2.28 -20.29 1.78
N ASP A 89 1.70 -19.22 2.34
CA ASP A 89 0.33 -18.81 2.06
C ASP A 89 0.31 -17.47 1.33
N VAL A 90 -0.01 -17.52 0.04
CA VAL A 90 -0.09 -16.33 -0.83
C VAL A 90 -1.18 -15.35 -0.38
N VAL A 91 -2.26 -15.83 0.24
CA VAL A 91 -3.34 -14.99 0.78
C VAL A 91 -2.81 -14.15 1.94
N GLU A 92 -2.09 -14.78 2.86
CA GLU A 92 -1.49 -14.11 4.01
C GLU A 92 -0.35 -13.18 3.57
N LEU A 93 0.52 -13.65 2.66
CA LEU A 93 1.61 -12.84 2.09
C LEU A 93 1.07 -11.57 1.43
N SER A 94 0.05 -11.69 0.59
CA SER A 94 -0.55 -10.53 -0.09
C SER A 94 -1.18 -9.54 0.88
N ASN A 95 -1.77 -10.00 2.00
CA ASN A 95 -2.28 -9.13 3.05
C ASN A 95 -1.15 -8.35 3.75
N GLN A 96 -0.07 -9.05 4.12
CA GLN A 96 1.09 -8.44 4.78
C GLN A 96 1.80 -7.43 3.86
N VAL A 97 1.99 -7.77 2.59
CA VAL A 97 2.62 -6.87 1.60
C VAL A 97 1.73 -5.66 1.30
N SER A 98 0.41 -5.84 1.23
CA SER A 98 -0.53 -4.73 1.07
C SER A 98 -0.40 -3.71 2.21
N PHE A 99 -0.20 -4.18 3.44
CA PHE A 99 0.07 -3.30 4.56
C PHE A 99 1.42 -2.58 4.46
N LEU A 100 2.49 -3.28 4.04
CA LEU A 100 3.80 -2.65 3.82
C LEU A 100 3.73 -1.54 2.77
N ILE A 101 2.98 -1.76 1.68
CA ILE A 101 2.70 -0.76 0.65
C ILE A 101 2.01 0.46 1.27
N LEU A 102 0.89 0.25 1.97
CA LEU A 102 0.16 1.35 2.63
C LEU A 102 1.04 2.12 3.60
N GLN A 103 1.84 1.42 4.40
CA GLN A 103 2.76 2.03 5.36
C GLN A 103 3.79 2.93 4.65
N ARG A 104 4.32 2.51 3.49
CA ARG A 104 5.26 3.33 2.70
C ARG A 104 4.59 4.53 2.05
N GLU A 105 3.40 4.35 1.46
CA GLU A 105 2.64 5.48 0.89
C GLU A 105 2.26 6.50 1.96
N TRP A 106 1.89 6.04 3.16
CA TRP A 106 1.62 6.91 4.29
C TRP A 106 2.84 7.70 4.74
N GLN A 107 4.02 7.08 4.82
CA GLN A 107 5.27 7.78 5.13
C GLN A 107 5.55 8.91 4.15
N LYS A 108 5.35 8.68 2.84
CA LYS A 108 5.53 9.70 1.80
C LYS A 108 4.58 10.88 2.01
N VAL A 109 3.29 10.61 2.25
CA VAL A 109 2.29 11.67 2.48
C VAL A 109 2.56 12.43 3.76
N TRP A 110 2.88 11.74 4.85
CA TRP A 110 3.19 12.37 6.12
C TRP A 110 4.40 13.30 6.03
N LEU A 111 5.48 12.84 5.39
CA LEU A 111 6.69 13.63 5.19
C LEU A 111 6.43 14.90 4.37
N ARG A 112 5.69 14.77 3.25
CA ARG A 112 5.29 15.92 2.41
C ARG A 112 4.33 16.90 3.10
N ASN A 113 3.64 16.46 4.15
CA ASN A 113 2.78 17.35 4.93
C ASN A 113 3.56 18.09 6.03
N LYS A 114 4.73 17.59 6.41
CA LYS A 114 5.57 18.17 7.46
C LYS A 114 6.64 19.11 6.93
N TYR A 115 7.04 18.96 5.67
CA TYR A 115 8.08 19.72 4.97
C TYR A 115 7.58 20.14 3.59
#